data_AF-A0A8X7ULT7-F1
#
_entry.id   AF-A0A8X7ULT7-F1
#
_cell.length_a   1.000
_cell.length_b   1.000
_cell.length_c   1.000
_cell.angle_alpha   90.00
_cell.angle_beta   90.00
_cell.angle_gamma   90.00
#
_symmetry.space_group_name_H-M   'P 1'
#
loop_
_entity.id
_entity.type
_entity.pdbx_description
1 polymer ?
#
loop_
_entity_poly.entity_id
_entity_poly.type
_entity_poly.pdbx_seq_one_letter_code
_entity_poly.pdbx_strand_id
1 'polypeptide(L)'
;MSNSLEEPIEDDTSDSVPHLREDNESVRLVVVTHEASSQPETVSQSEEMQSRNLMWWFKALCLCALTLLLTLVFAKWGVPFVFQKVLIPILQWEATAFGRPMLFIVLLLSLALFPVFLIPSGPSMWLAGMIFGYGLGFVIIMVGTTVGMVLPYLIGLMFRDRLHQWLKRWPRQAAVLRLAAEGSWFHQFRVVAIFRISPFPYTIFNYAIVVTSMRFWPYLFGSIAGMVPEAFIYIYSGRLLRTFADVQYGHQRLTTVEIVYNVISLIIAVVTTVAFTVYAKRALRELQNADANESGDIEACTSEEMKEKLKLYSYWRSSCGHRVRITLSLKGIEYEYIPVNLLKGEQFDLDFMKINPMGTVPALVDGEVVITDSFAIIMMRSNPEPPLLPRDLHKRALNYQVASIISSGIQPHQNLAVIRYIEEKTNGEEKIAWVNNAIRKGYTALEILLVNCVGKYATGDEIYLADLFLVAQVHGAMIKFKIDVEPYQTLAKCYESYKELSVFEDAVAAKRPDAPALMI
;
A
#
# COMPACT_ATOMS: atom_id res chain seq x y z
N MET A 1 -55.90 20.97 86.65
CA MET A 1 -57.23 20.35 86.55
C MET A 1 -58.02 21.08 85.49
N SER A 2 -58.54 20.33 84.51
CA SER A 2 -59.70 20.58 83.63
C SER A 2 -59.87 21.98 82.99
N ASN A 3 -59.85 22.04 81.65
CA ASN A 3 -61.02 22.18 80.75
C ASN A 3 -61.11 23.63 80.19
N SER A 4 -60.93 23.86 78.88
CA SER A 4 -61.90 23.69 77.76
C SER A 4 -63.00 24.75 77.87
N LEU A 5 -63.32 25.65 76.94
CA LEU A 5 -63.49 25.69 75.46
C LEU A 5 -63.46 27.20 75.07
N GLU A 6 -63.17 27.65 73.85
CA GLU A 6 -64.02 27.59 72.64
C GLU A 6 -63.25 28.12 71.40
N GLU A 7 -63.42 27.42 70.28
CA GLU A 7 -63.00 27.63 68.87
C GLU A 7 -63.69 28.84 68.17
N PRO A 8 -63.56 29.13 66.84
CA PRO A 8 -62.89 28.43 65.70
C PRO A 8 -61.97 29.40 64.85
N ILE A 9 -61.28 29.07 63.75
CA ILE A 9 -61.72 28.57 62.42
C ILE A 9 -60.48 28.08 61.64
N GLU A 10 -60.61 26.91 61.01
CA GLU A 10 -59.68 26.23 60.09
C GLU A 10 -59.86 26.63 58.60
N ASP A 11 -58.92 26.12 57.79
CA ASP A 11 -58.88 25.93 56.31
C ASP A 11 -58.32 27.09 55.47
N ASP A 12 -57.38 26.91 54.53
CA ASP A 12 -56.60 25.76 54.04
C ASP A 12 -55.45 26.34 53.19
N THR A 13 -54.44 25.52 52.91
CA THR A 13 -53.53 25.49 51.74
C THR A 13 -52.02 25.64 51.95
N SER A 14 -51.37 24.57 51.49
CA SER A 14 -50.03 24.39 50.94
C SER A 14 -49.04 23.59 51.79
N ASP A 15 -49.15 22.28 51.60
CA ASP A 15 -48.31 21.24 52.17
C ASP A 15 -47.10 20.90 51.27
N SER A 16 -45.94 20.83 51.93
CA SER A 16 -44.82 19.89 51.80
C SER A 16 -44.47 19.13 50.47
N VAL A 17 -43.33 19.54 49.89
CA VAL A 17 -42.16 18.83 49.23
C VAL A 17 -42.12 17.27 49.40
N PRO A 18 -41.71 16.39 48.42
CA PRO A 18 -40.34 16.38 47.82
C PRO A 18 -40.07 15.77 46.40
N HIS A 19 -38.93 16.24 45.84
CA HIS A 19 -37.95 15.63 44.92
C HIS A 19 -38.38 14.82 43.67
N LEU A 20 -38.00 15.32 42.49
CA LEU A 20 -37.44 14.52 41.38
C LEU A 20 -36.50 15.40 40.52
N ARG A 21 -35.48 14.76 39.98
CA ARG A 21 -34.23 15.31 39.42
C ARG A 21 -34.37 15.37 37.89
N GLU A 22 -34.36 16.58 37.31
CA GLU A 22 -34.25 16.78 35.86
C GLU A 22 -33.24 17.90 35.56
N ASP A 23 -32.09 17.53 35.00
CA ASP A 23 -31.11 18.44 34.41
C ASP A 23 -31.59 18.79 32.99
N ASN A 24 -32.09 20.02 32.78
CA ASN A 24 -32.46 20.55 31.47
C ASN A 24 -31.47 21.64 31.04
N GLU A 25 -30.49 21.24 30.22
CA GLU A 25 -29.45 22.06 29.60
C GLU A 25 -29.93 22.74 28.30
N SER A 26 -31.22 23.05 28.19
CA SER A 26 -31.86 23.49 26.93
C SER A 26 -32.46 24.89 26.96
N VAL A 27 -32.42 25.60 28.10
CA VAL A 27 -33.08 26.93 28.24
C VAL A 27 -32.09 28.11 28.30
N ARG A 28 -30.78 27.88 28.25
CA ARG A 28 -29.79 28.96 28.45
C ARG A 28 -29.17 29.59 27.19
N LEU A 29 -29.62 29.25 25.98
CA LEU A 29 -28.91 29.64 24.75
C LEU A 29 -29.61 30.70 23.86
N VAL A 30 -30.66 31.37 24.32
CA VAL A 30 -31.44 32.30 23.45
C VAL A 30 -31.49 33.75 23.95
N VAL A 31 -30.81 34.11 25.04
CA VAL A 31 -30.80 35.51 25.49
C VAL A 31 -29.38 35.94 25.85
N VAL A 32 -28.58 36.31 24.84
CA VAL A 32 -27.71 37.50 24.85
C VAL A 32 -27.34 37.82 23.40
N THR A 33 -28.09 38.73 22.77
CA THR A 33 -27.55 39.56 21.68
C THR A 33 -27.85 41.01 22.00
N HIS A 34 -26.83 41.84 21.80
CA HIS A 34 -26.76 43.30 21.94
C HIS A 34 -26.35 43.85 23.31
N GLU A 35 -25.03 43.91 23.53
CA GLU A 35 -24.39 45.19 23.86
C GLU A 35 -22.93 45.20 23.37
N ALA A 36 -22.54 46.31 22.78
CA ALA A 36 -21.29 46.49 22.06
C ALA A 36 -20.09 46.60 23.01
N SER A 37 -18.99 45.90 22.70
CA SER A 37 -17.66 46.42 23.00
C SER A 37 -16.64 45.93 21.97
N SER A 38 -15.90 46.89 21.42
CA SER A 38 -14.87 46.78 20.41
C SER A 38 -13.53 46.34 21.01
N GLN A 39 -12.93 45.22 20.59
CA GLN A 39 -11.47 44.93 20.63
C GLN A 39 -11.05 43.85 19.60
N PRO A 40 -9.77 43.80 19.14
CA PRO A 40 -9.37 43.10 17.92
C PRO A 40 -8.77 41.70 18.19
N GLU A 41 -9.36 40.64 17.61
CA GLU A 41 -8.87 39.24 17.74
C GLU A 41 -8.00 38.75 16.55
N THR A 42 -7.64 39.61 15.60
CA THR A 42 -7.00 39.17 14.34
C THR A 42 -5.47 38.99 14.37
N VAL A 43 -4.78 39.21 15.50
CA VAL A 43 -3.29 39.16 15.55
C VAL A 43 -2.74 37.81 16.03
N SER A 44 -3.42 37.11 16.96
CA SER A 44 -2.84 35.94 17.66
C SER A 44 -2.75 34.67 16.80
N GLN A 45 -3.69 34.42 15.89
CA GLN A 45 -3.70 33.18 15.08
C GLN A 45 -2.65 33.17 13.96
N SER A 46 -2.21 34.34 13.48
CA SER A 46 -1.18 34.42 12.43
C SER A 46 0.24 34.15 12.96
N GLU A 47 0.52 34.56 14.20
CA GLU A 47 1.81 34.38 14.87
C GLU A 47 2.04 32.92 15.31
N GLU A 48 1.00 32.21 15.76
CA GLU A 48 1.09 30.78 16.10
C GLU A 48 1.38 29.91 14.87
N MET A 49 0.80 30.24 13.72
CA MET A 49 0.97 29.48 12.48
C MET A 49 2.36 29.73 11.83
N GLN A 50 2.89 30.96 11.91
CA GLN A 50 4.26 31.26 11.48
C GLN A 50 5.32 30.62 12.40
N SER A 51 5.11 30.65 13.73
CA SER A 51 6.08 30.07 14.68
C SER A 51 6.21 28.55 14.55
N ARG A 52 5.11 27.82 14.28
CA ARG A 52 5.13 26.37 14.03
C ARG A 52 5.90 25.99 12.77
N ASN A 53 5.77 26.78 11.70
CA ASN A 53 6.51 26.55 10.46
C ASN A 53 8.02 26.82 10.63
N LEU A 54 8.38 27.89 11.36
CA LEU A 54 9.78 28.19 11.69
C LEU A 54 10.42 27.10 12.56
N MET A 55 9.68 26.60 13.55
CA MET A 55 10.15 25.53 14.45
C MET A 55 10.40 24.21 13.71
N TRP A 56 9.60 23.90 12.68
CA TRP A 56 9.80 22.72 11.84
C TRP A 56 11.07 22.83 10.99
N TRP A 57 11.29 23.98 10.34
CA TRP A 57 12.50 24.25 9.55
C TRP A 57 13.77 24.27 10.42
N PHE A 58 13.70 24.83 11.62
CA PHE A 58 14.82 24.79 12.57
C PHE A 58 15.16 23.36 12.98
N LYS A 59 14.17 22.52 13.28
CA LYS A 59 14.37 21.08 13.56
C LYS A 59 14.99 20.34 12.38
N ALA A 60 14.52 20.61 11.15
CA ALA A 60 15.08 20.01 9.94
C ALA A 60 16.55 20.41 9.74
N LEU A 61 16.87 21.69 9.93
CA LEU A 61 18.23 22.21 9.76
C LEU A 61 19.19 21.67 10.84
N CYS A 62 18.74 21.56 12.09
CA CYS A 62 19.49 20.89 13.16
C CYS A 62 19.73 19.40 12.85
N LEU A 63 18.75 18.69 12.28
CA LEU A 63 18.90 17.29 11.90
C LEU A 63 19.91 17.11 10.75
N CYS A 64 19.86 18.00 9.75
CA CYS A 64 20.84 18.04 8.66
C CYS A 64 22.25 18.36 9.18
N ALA A 65 22.39 19.33 10.10
CA ALA A 65 23.68 19.66 10.69
C ALA A 65 24.24 18.51 11.55
N LEU A 66 23.37 17.83 12.32
CA LEU A 66 23.76 16.67 13.13
C LEU A 66 24.18 15.49 12.26
N THR A 67 23.45 15.20 11.19
CA THR A 67 23.82 14.14 10.24
C THR A 67 25.12 14.45 9.53
N LEU A 68 25.34 15.71 9.10
CA LEU A 68 26.60 16.15 8.52
C LEU A 68 27.77 16.00 9.51
N LEU A 69 27.57 16.43 10.76
CA LEU A 69 28.56 16.28 11.83
C LEU A 69 28.88 14.80 12.09
N LEU A 70 27.87 13.95 12.20
CA LEU A 70 28.04 12.50 12.36
C LEU A 70 28.82 11.88 11.19
N THR A 71 28.51 12.27 9.95
CA THR A 71 29.29 11.80 8.79
C THR A 71 30.73 12.28 8.81
N LEU A 72 31.00 13.53 9.23
CA LEU A 72 32.36 14.06 9.35
C LEU A 72 33.15 13.37 10.48
N VAL A 73 32.51 13.12 11.62
CA VAL A 73 33.10 12.36 12.73
C VAL A 73 33.40 10.92 12.30
N PHE A 74 32.45 10.27 11.64
CA PHE A 74 32.64 8.92 11.11
C PHE A 74 33.75 8.88 10.06
N ALA A 75 33.82 9.83 9.14
CA ALA A 75 34.88 9.90 8.13
C ALA A 75 36.26 10.18 8.76
N LYS A 76 36.34 11.07 9.74
CA LYS A 76 37.61 11.48 10.36
C LYS A 76 38.14 10.49 11.38
N TRP A 77 37.27 9.78 12.10
CA TRP A 77 37.65 8.91 13.22
C TRP A 77 37.20 7.46 13.02
N GLY A 78 35.97 7.25 12.58
CA GLY A 78 35.41 5.91 12.36
C GLY A 78 36.12 5.15 11.23
N VAL A 79 36.29 5.77 10.07
CA VAL A 79 36.97 5.15 8.92
C VAL A 79 38.42 4.81 9.25
N PRO A 80 39.25 5.72 9.80
CA PRO A 80 40.61 5.36 10.20
C PRO A 80 40.66 4.28 11.27
N PHE A 81 39.74 4.29 12.25
CA PHE A 81 39.67 3.23 13.26
C PHE A 81 39.38 1.86 12.64
N VAL A 82 38.34 1.76 11.82
CA VAL A 82 37.97 0.50 11.15
C VAL A 82 39.11 0.01 10.26
N PHE A 83 39.73 0.90 9.49
CA PHE A 83 40.86 0.53 8.63
C PHE A 83 42.09 0.09 9.43
N GLN A 84 42.54 0.89 10.39
CA GLN A 84 43.81 0.66 11.08
C GLN A 84 43.73 -0.42 12.16
N LYS A 85 42.59 -0.56 12.85
CA LYS A 85 42.46 -1.46 14.00
C LYS A 85 41.79 -2.79 13.66
N VAL A 86 40.96 -2.84 12.63
CA VAL A 86 40.21 -4.05 12.26
C VAL A 86 40.68 -4.59 10.92
N LEU A 87 40.53 -3.81 9.85
CA LEU A 87 40.71 -4.30 8.49
C LEU A 87 42.18 -4.63 8.15
N ILE A 88 43.10 -3.68 8.32
CA ILE A 88 44.53 -3.86 7.98
C ILE A 88 45.15 -5.00 8.80
N PRO A 89 44.96 -5.08 10.14
CA PRO A 89 45.52 -6.19 10.92
C PRO A 89 45.01 -7.56 10.47
N ILE A 90 43.73 -7.68 10.14
CA ILE A 90 43.14 -8.93 9.64
C ILE A 90 43.73 -9.29 8.26
N LEU A 91 43.80 -8.33 7.34
CA LEU A 91 44.39 -8.53 6.01
C LEU A 91 45.87 -8.94 6.10
N GLN A 92 46.64 -8.28 6.98
CA GLN A 92 48.05 -8.60 7.21
C GLN A 92 48.23 -9.97 7.84
N TRP A 93 47.42 -10.32 8.84
CA TRP A 93 47.45 -11.65 9.44
C TRP A 93 47.12 -12.74 8.42
N GLU A 94 46.05 -12.59 7.64
CA GLU A 94 45.65 -13.55 6.61
C GLU A 94 46.71 -13.65 5.49
N ALA A 95 47.37 -12.54 5.16
CA ALA A 95 48.45 -12.49 4.17
C ALA A 95 49.75 -13.17 4.61
N THR A 96 50.10 -13.09 5.90
CA THR A 96 51.43 -13.48 6.42
C THR A 96 51.42 -14.83 7.13
N ALA A 97 50.28 -15.26 7.65
CA ALA A 97 50.16 -16.55 8.34
C ALA A 97 50.31 -17.76 7.41
N PHE A 98 50.09 -17.58 6.10
CA PHE A 98 49.97 -18.67 5.14
C PHE A 98 50.84 -18.46 3.90
N GLY A 99 51.48 -19.54 3.44
CA GLY A 99 52.11 -19.56 2.12
C GLY A 99 51.08 -19.45 1.00
N ARG A 100 51.48 -18.99 -0.19
CA ARG A 100 50.59 -18.77 -1.35
C ARG A 100 49.55 -19.88 -1.63
N PRO A 101 49.89 -21.19 -1.65
CA PRO A 101 48.88 -22.24 -1.90
C PRO A 101 47.89 -22.41 -0.74
N MET A 102 48.35 -22.24 0.51
CA MET A 102 47.48 -22.32 1.68
C MET A 102 46.54 -21.10 1.73
N LEU A 103 47.05 -19.94 1.35
CA LEU A 103 46.28 -18.70 1.28
C LEU A 103 45.17 -18.77 0.23
N PHE A 104 45.40 -19.44 -0.90
CA PHE A 104 44.36 -19.77 -1.88
C PHE A 104 43.19 -20.54 -1.25
N ILE A 105 43.49 -21.57 -0.45
CA ILE A 105 42.49 -22.40 0.23
C ILE A 105 41.74 -21.59 1.29
N VAL A 106 42.47 -20.81 2.11
CA VAL A 106 41.91 -19.96 3.16
C VAL A 106 40.93 -18.94 2.56
N LEU A 107 41.31 -18.31 1.44
CA LEU A 107 40.44 -17.37 0.73
C LEU A 107 39.20 -18.03 0.14
N LEU A 108 39.33 -19.21 -0.46
CA LEU A 108 38.17 -19.95 -0.95
C LEU A 108 37.21 -20.32 0.19
N LEU A 109 37.75 -20.78 1.33
CA LEU A 109 36.96 -21.14 2.50
C LEU A 109 36.30 -19.93 3.14
N SER A 110 37.01 -18.80 3.26
CA SER A 110 36.44 -17.58 3.84
C SER A 110 35.30 -17.04 2.97
N LEU A 111 35.48 -17.00 1.65
CA LEU A 111 34.44 -16.60 0.70
C LEU A 111 33.23 -17.56 0.68
N ALA A 112 33.45 -18.84 0.95
CA ALA A 112 32.39 -19.83 1.05
C ALA A 112 31.63 -19.78 2.38
N LEU A 113 32.31 -19.56 3.50
CA LEU A 113 31.74 -19.67 4.85
C LEU A 113 31.22 -18.34 5.39
N PHE A 114 31.86 -17.21 5.09
CA PHE A 114 31.45 -15.91 5.63
C PHE A 114 30.00 -15.55 5.30
N PRO A 115 29.48 -15.77 4.08
CA PRO A 115 28.08 -15.49 3.78
C PRO A 115 27.10 -16.32 4.61
N VAL A 116 27.49 -17.55 4.99
CA VAL A 116 26.68 -18.43 5.85
C VAL A 116 26.47 -17.79 7.21
N PHE A 117 27.52 -17.19 7.77
CA PHE A 117 27.51 -16.52 9.09
C PHE A 117 27.17 -15.03 9.03
N LEU A 118 26.72 -14.51 7.88
CA LEU A 118 26.44 -13.09 7.66
C LEU A 118 27.67 -12.18 7.88
N ILE A 119 28.87 -12.73 7.74
CA ILE A 119 30.13 -11.99 7.84
C ILE A 119 30.44 -11.36 6.47
N PRO A 120 30.86 -10.08 6.41
CA PRO A 120 31.25 -9.45 5.15
C PRO A 120 32.47 -10.12 4.51
N SER A 121 32.37 -10.49 3.23
CA SER A 121 33.46 -11.11 2.45
C SER A 121 34.43 -10.12 1.78
N GLY A 122 34.13 -8.81 1.84
CA GLY A 122 34.91 -7.75 1.20
C GLY A 122 36.42 -7.83 1.45
N PRO A 123 36.89 -8.03 2.71
CA PRO A 123 38.31 -8.15 3.00
C PRO A 123 39.00 -9.29 2.24
N SER A 124 38.42 -10.49 2.23
CA SER A 124 38.97 -11.65 1.52
C SER A 124 38.96 -11.44 -0.01
N MET A 125 37.96 -10.74 -0.55
CA MET A 125 37.94 -10.37 -1.98
C MET A 125 39.04 -9.36 -2.34
N TRP A 126 39.29 -8.35 -1.49
CA TRP A 126 40.42 -7.43 -1.65
C TRP A 126 41.76 -8.17 -1.57
N LEU A 127 41.90 -9.10 -0.62
CA LEU A 127 43.12 -9.88 -0.44
C LEU A 127 43.40 -10.81 -1.63
N ALA A 128 42.35 -11.45 -2.16
CA ALA A 128 42.44 -12.24 -3.39
C ALA A 128 42.98 -11.40 -4.56
N GLY A 129 42.47 -10.18 -4.74
CA GLY A 129 42.96 -9.27 -5.78
C GLY A 129 44.38 -8.76 -5.54
N MET A 130 44.71 -8.45 -4.28
CA MET A 130 46.03 -7.97 -3.87
C MET A 130 47.14 -9.00 -4.11
N ILE A 131 46.88 -10.28 -3.84
CA ILE A 131 47.87 -11.35 -3.87
C ILE A 131 47.89 -12.09 -5.21
N PHE A 132 46.73 -12.42 -5.76
CA PHE A 132 46.60 -13.26 -6.95
C PHE A 132 46.26 -12.49 -8.24
N GLY A 133 46.01 -11.18 -8.14
CA GLY A 133 45.74 -10.32 -9.28
C GLY A 133 44.43 -10.63 -10.00
N TYR A 134 44.29 -10.15 -11.23
CA TYR A 134 43.03 -10.21 -11.99
C TYR A 134 42.66 -11.61 -12.49
N GLY A 135 43.63 -12.46 -12.83
CA GLY A 135 43.34 -13.81 -13.33
C GLY A 135 42.89 -14.75 -12.22
N LEU A 136 43.86 -15.19 -11.40
CA LEU A 136 43.59 -16.14 -10.30
C LEU A 136 42.70 -15.53 -9.22
N GLY A 137 42.83 -14.23 -8.92
CA GLY A 137 41.94 -13.58 -7.94
C GLY A 137 40.48 -13.59 -8.38
N PHE A 138 40.18 -13.41 -9.67
CA PHE A 138 38.83 -13.53 -10.21
C PHE A 138 38.30 -14.96 -10.05
N VAL A 139 39.09 -15.98 -10.39
CA VAL A 139 38.68 -17.38 -10.23
C VAL A 139 38.39 -17.71 -8.76
N ILE A 140 39.25 -17.28 -7.83
CA ILE A 140 39.06 -17.47 -6.38
C ILE A 140 37.75 -16.83 -5.93
N ILE A 141 37.51 -15.57 -6.32
CA ILE A 141 36.31 -14.84 -5.93
C ILE A 141 35.07 -15.52 -6.48
N MET A 142 35.04 -15.83 -7.78
CA MET A 142 33.87 -16.43 -8.42
C MET A 142 33.55 -17.81 -7.84
N VAL A 143 34.55 -18.68 -7.65
CA VAL A 143 34.33 -20.02 -7.09
C VAL A 143 33.91 -19.94 -5.63
N GLY A 144 34.63 -19.16 -4.81
CA GLY A 144 34.36 -19.03 -3.38
C GLY A 144 32.99 -18.45 -3.09
N THR A 145 32.63 -17.36 -3.77
CA THR A 145 31.30 -16.73 -3.64
C THR A 145 30.18 -17.61 -4.18
N THR A 146 30.43 -18.41 -5.23
CA THR A 146 29.45 -19.38 -5.74
C THR A 146 29.12 -20.44 -4.69
N VAL A 147 30.13 -21.01 -4.04
CA VAL A 147 29.89 -21.92 -2.91
C VAL A 147 29.19 -21.18 -1.77
N GLY A 148 29.63 -19.96 -1.48
CA GLY A 148 29.08 -19.11 -0.43
C GLY A 148 27.64 -18.62 -0.66
N MET A 149 27.09 -18.73 -1.87
CA MET A 149 25.67 -18.45 -2.13
C MET A 149 24.82 -19.72 -2.22
N VAL A 150 25.43 -20.85 -2.55
CA VAL A 150 24.76 -22.16 -2.55
C VAL A 150 24.56 -22.67 -1.12
N LEU A 151 25.56 -22.55 -0.24
CA LEU A 151 25.45 -23.02 1.15
C LEU A 151 24.31 -22.36 1.93
N PRO A 152 24.16 -21.02 1.97
CA PRO A 152 23.01 -20.37 2.60
C PRO A 152 21.67 -20.75 1.98
N TYR A 153 21.62 -20.95 0.66
CA TYR A 153 20.39 -21.38 -0.02
C TYR A 153 19.96 -22.77 0.48
N LEU A 154 20.90 -23.73 0.51
CA LEU A 154 20.64 -25.09 1.00
C LEU A 154 20.27 -25.11 2.49
N ILE A 155 21.00 -24.36 3.32
CA ILE A 155 20.68 -24.22 4.74
C ILE A 155 19.30 -23.58 4.91
N GLY A 156 18.99 -22.55 4.11
CA GLY A 156 17.71 -21.87 4.16
C GLY A 156 16.54 -22.80 3.83
N LEU A 157 16.71 -23.77 2.92
CA LEU A 157 15.68 -24.78 2.62
C LEU A 157 15.25 -25.56 3.86
N MET A 158 16.19 -25.84 4.78
CA MET A 158 15.90 -26.55 6.04
C MET A 158 15.12 -25.71 7.06
N PHE A 159 15.19 -24.37 6.95
CA PHE A 159 14.56 -23.43 7.88
C PHE A 159 13.51 -22.54 7.22
N ARG A 160 12.91 -23.01 6.12
CA ARG A 160 12.01 -22.23 5.27
C ARG A 160 10.87 -21.57 6.05
N ASP A 161 10.25 -22.28 6.99
CA ASP A 161 9.13 -21.76 7.79
C ASP A 161 9.55 -20.64 8.74
N ARG A 162 10.72 -20.77 9.37
CA ARG A 162 11.29 -19.72 10.23
C ARG A 162 11.70 -18.50 9.41
N LEU A 163 12.29 -18.70 8.24
CA LEU A 163 12.62 -17.62 7.32
C LEU A 163 11.36 -16.91 6.81
N HIS A 164 10.28 -17.65 6.55
CA HIS A 164 8.99 -17.07 6.17
C HIS A 164 8.41 -16.18 7.27
N GLN A 165 8.49 -16.62 8.54
CA GLN A 165 8.09 -15.79 9.69
C GLN A 165 8.99 -14.57 9.89
N TRP A 166 10.31 -14.73 9.71
CA TRP A 166 11.26 -13.62 9.80
C TRP A 166 11.00 -12.57 8.71
N LEU A 167 10.71 -13.00 7.49
CA LEU A 167 10.43 -12.12 6.35
C LEU A 167 9.11 -11.35 6.50
N LYS A 168 8.17 -11.80 7.33
CA LYS A 168 6.95 -11.04 7.69
C LYS A 168 7.25 -9.72 8.41
N ARG A 169 8.43 -9.56 9.02
CA ARG A 169 8.87 -8.29 9.62
C ARG A 169 9.09 -7.19 8.57
N TRP A 170 9.25 -7.56 7.29
CA TRP A 170 9.54 -6.66 6.17
C TRP A 170 8.60 -6.92 4.97
N PRO A 171 7.29 -6.63 5.11
CA PRO A 171 6.27 -7.08 4.16
C PRO A 171 6.42 -6.49 2.75
N ARG A 172 6.90 -5.24 2.63
CA ARG A 172 7.12 -4.60 1.33
C ARG A 172 8.24 -5.27 0.54
N GLN A 173 9.39 -5.52 1.17
CA GLN A 173 10.53 -6.19 0.55
C GLN A 173 10.20 -7.65 0.20
N ALA A 174 9.42 -8.32 1.06
CA ALA A 174 8.95 -9.69 0.83
C ALA A 174 8.04 -9.78 -0.41
N ALA A 175 7.12 -8.84 -0.56
CA ALA A 175 6.19 -8.80 -1.70
C ALA A 175 6.95 -8.58 -3.02
N VAL A 176 7.88 -7.62 -3.04
CA VAL A 176 8.74 -7.36 -4.21
C VAL A 176 9.55 -8.60 -4.57
N LEU A 177 10.18 -9.26 -3.59
CA LEU A 177 11.00 -10.45 -3.85
C LEU A 177 10.17 -11.65 -4.35
N ARG A 178 8.91 -11.79 -3.91
CA ARG A 178 8.00 -12.85 -4.37
C ARG A 178 7.52 -12.62 -5.79
N LEU A 179 7.06 -11.40 -6.10
CA LEU A 179 6.63 -11.02 -7.44
C LEU A 179 7.78 -11.14 -8.45
N ALA A 180 8.97 -10.70 -8.05
CA ALA A 180 10.22 -10.83 -8.80
C ALA A 180 10.65 -12.30 -9.03
N ALA A 181 10.13 -13.25 -8.24
CA ALA A 181 10.47 -14.66 -8.33
C ALA A 181 9.52 -15.50 -9.19
N GLU A 182 8.40 -14.91 -9.64
CA GLU A 182 7.45 -15.56 -10.54
C GLU A 182 7.92 -15.46 -12.01
N GLY A 183 7.41 -16.35 -12.88
CA GLY A 183 7.75 -16.34 -14.31
C GLY A 183 8.74 -17.42 -14.79
N SER A 184 9.23 -17.25 -16.02
CA SER A 184 10.05 -18.24 -16.74
C SER A 184 11.48 -18.36 -16.21
N TRP A 185 12.20 -19.42 -16.59
CA TRP A 185 13.59 -19.64 -16.17
C TRP A 185 14.49 -18.44 -16.49
N PHE A 186 14.34 -17.87 -17.70
CA PHE A 186 15.14 -16.73 -18.15
C PHE A 186 14.75 -15.42 -17.45
N HIS A 187 13.46 -15.24 -17.15
CA HIS A 187 12.98 -14.11 -16.35
C HIS A 187 13.61 -14.13 -14.96
N GLN A 188 13.48 -15.27 -14.26
CA GLN A 188 14.06 -15.45 -12.92
C GLN A 188 15.58 -15.22 -12.90
N PHE A 189 16.30 -15.70 -13.92
CA PHE A 189 17.75 -15.48 -14.08
C PHE A 189 18.09 -13.99 -14.16
N ARG A 190 17.39 -13.24 -15.03
CA ARG A 190 17.61 -11.80 -15.23
C ARG A 190 17.35 -11.02 -13.96
N VAL A 191 16.25 -11.32 -13.29
CA VAL A 191 15.85 -10.63 -12.07
C VAL A 191 16.91 -10.80 -10.98
N VAL A 192 17.40 -12.03 -10.76
CA VAL A 192 18.45 -12.28 -9.77
C VAL A 192 19.74 -11.52 -10.11
N ALA A 193 20.14 -11.52 -11.39
CA ALA A 193 21.32 -10.81 -11.83
C ALA A 193 21.24 -9.30 -11.55
N ILE A 194 20.03 -8.71 -11.71
CA ILE A 194 19.78 -7.30 -11.38
C ILE A 194 19.81 -7.07 -9.87
N PHE A 195 19.20 -7.96 -9.08
CA PHE A 195 19.18 -7.85 -7.62
C PHE A 195 20.57 -7.91 -6.98
N ARG A 196 21.54 -8.58 -7.61
CA ARG A 196 22.94 -8.57 -7.13
C ARG A 196 23.63 -7.22 -7.24
N ILE A 197 23.10 -6.30 -8.04
CA ILE A 197 23.63 -4.94 -8.23
C ILE A 197 22.88 -3.93 -7.35
N SER A 198 21.70 -4.32 -6.86
CA SER A 198 20.92 -3.54 -5.92
C SER A 198 21.67 -3.35 -4.59
N PRO A 199 21.44 -2.26 -3.83
CA PRO A 199 22.00 -2.07 -2.49
C PRO A 199 21.50 -3.09 -1.44
N PHE A 200 20.85 -4.18 -1.85
CA PHE A 200 20.35 -5.20 -0.96
C PHE A 200 21.51 -6.12 -0.51
N PRO A 201 21.74 -6.33 0.80
CA PRO A 201 22.85 -7.14 1.28
C PRO A 201 22.82 -8.57 0.71
N TYR A 202 23.87 -8.94 -0.02
CA TYR A 202 23.90 -10.20 -0.76
C TYR A 202 23.80 -11.44 0.15
N THR A 203 24.29 -11.36 1.39
CA THR A 203 24.23 -12.44 2.39
C THR A 203 22.80 -12.73 2.82
N ILE A 204 22.00 -11.68 3.04
CA ILE A 204 20.57 -11.79 3.36
C ILE A 204 19.79 -12.32 2.16
N PHE A 205 20.16 -11.86 0.95
CA PHE A 205 19.51 -12.27 -0.29
C PHE A 205 19.54 -13.78 -0.51
N ASN A 206 20.68 -14.41 -0.22
CA ASN A 206 20.87 -15.85 -0.38
C ASN A 206 19.86 -16.67 0.47
N TYR A 207 19.47 -16.17 1.65
CA TYR A 207 18.46 -16.81 2.50
C TYR A 207 17.03 -16.41 2.11
N ALA A 208 16.82 -15.14 1.76
CA ALA A 208 15.49 -14.61 1.44
C ALA A 208 14.88 -15.28 0.21
N ILE A 209 15.69 -15.65 -0.77
CA ILE A 209 15.21 -16.26 -2.02
C ILE A 209 14.56 -17.64 -1.80
N VAL A 210 14.94 -18.37 -0.75
CA VAL A 210 14.37 -19.69 -0.41
C VAL A 210 12.87 -19.61 -0.07
N VAL A 211 12.44 -18.48 0.47
CA VAL A 211 11.04 -18.23 0.84
C VAL A 211 10.17 -17.92 -0.39
N THR A 212 10.79 -17.68 -1.55
CA THR A 212 10.10 -17.35 -2.80
C THR A 212 9.84 -18.57 -3.68
N SER A 213 9.19 -18.35 -4.82
CA SER A 213 8.94 -19.35 -5.88
C SER A 213 10.14 -19.55 -6.83
N MET A 214 11.30 -18.98 -6.51
CA MET A 214 12.46 -19.01 -7.39
C MET A 214 13.12 -20.39 -7.47
N ARG A 215 13.40 -20.82 -8.71
CA ARG A 215 14.12 -22.06 -8.99
C ARG A 215 15.61 -21.89 -8.74
N PHE A 216 16.27 -22.97 -8.30
CA PHE A 216 17.69 -22.97 -7.97
C PHE A 216 18.60 -22.57 -9.14
N TRP A 217 18.37 -23.13 -10.34
CA TRP A 217 19.26 -22.91 -11.48
C TRP A 217 19.25 -21.46 -12.00
N PRO A 218 18.09 -20.81 -12.22
CA PRO A 218 18.05 -19.37 -12.52
C PRO A 218 18.76 -18.52 -11.46
N TYR A 219 18.55 -18.85 -10.18
CA TYR A 219 19.22 -18.17 -9.07
C TYR A 219 20.74 -18.31 -9.13
N LEU A 220 21.24 -19.52 -9.37
CA LEU A 220 22.67 -19.81 -9.41
C LEU A 220 23.34 -19.05 -10.55
N PHE A 221 22.85 -19.23 -11.79
CA PHE A 221 23.46 -18.59 -12.96
C PHE A 221 23.27 -17.07 -12.94
N GLY A 222 22.10 -16.58 -12.49
CA GLY A 222 21.82 -15.16 -12.38
C GLY A 222 22.74 -14.49 -11.37
N SER A 223 23.01 -15.17 -10.25
CA SER A 223 23.93 -14.66 -9.22
C SER A 223 25.37 -14.64 -9.73
N ILE A 224 25.84 -15.71 -10.39
CA ILE A 224 27.18 -15.74 -10.99
C ILE A 224 27.34 -14.58 -11.97
N ALA A 225 26.38 -14.38 -12.87
CA ALA A 225 26.43 -13.30 -13.85
C ALA A 225 26.44 -11.92 -13.18
N GLY A 226 25.59 -11.71 -12.18
CA GLY A 226 25.47 -10.43 -11.46
C GLY A 226 26.68 -10.08 -10.59
N MET A 227 27.47 -11.06 -10.15
CA MET A 227 28.65 -10.84 -9.29
C MET A 227 29.94 -10.54 -10.08
N VAL A 228 29.96 -10.77 -11.40
CA VAL A 228 31.16 -10.50 -12.23
C VAL A 228 31.65 -9.05 -12.12
N PRO A 229 30.80 -8.00 -12.26
CA PRO A 229 31.26 -6.62 -12.13
C PRO A 229 31.81 -6.32 -10.74
N GLU A 230 31.15 -6.83 -9.70
CA GLU A 230 31.56 -6.68 -8.31
C GLU A 230 32.95 -7.29 -8.08
N ALA A 231 33.21 -8.50 -8.58
CA ALA A 231 34.51 -9.17 -8.47
C ALA A 231 35.65 -8.31 -9.05
N PHE A 232 35.45 -7.69 -10.23
CA PHE A 232 36.46 -6.80 -10.82
C PHE A 232 36.70 -5.54 -9.99
N ILE A 233 35.64 -4.93 -9.44
CA ILE A 233 35.76 -3.75 -8.55
C ILE A 233 36.59 -4.10 -7.31
N TYR A 234 36.33 -5.24 -6.68
CA TYR A 234 37.09 -5.69 -5.52
C TYR A 234 38.56 -5.97 -5.86
N ILE A 235 38.84 -6.65 -6.98
CA ILE A 235 40.22 -6.91 -7.37
C ILE A 235 40.98 -5.62 -7.64
N TYR A 236 40.37 -4.70 -8.41
CA TYR A 236 40.94 -3.39 -8.70
C TYR A 236 41.25 -2.62 -7.42
N SER A 237 40.27 -2.56 -6.50
CA SER A 237 40.41 -1.89 -5.21
C SER A 237 41.53 -2.52 -4.36
N GLY A 238 41.64 -3.85 -4.35
CA GLY A 238 42.70 -4.57 -3.63
C GLY A 238 44.09 -4.28 -4.16
N ARG A 239 44.26 -4.18 -5.49
CA ARG A 239 45.55 -3.79 -6.10
C ARG A 239 45.87 -2.31 -5.89
N LEU A 240 44.87 -1.44 -5.90
CA LEU A 240 45.02 -0.03 -5.60
C LEU A 240 45.49 0.16 -4.15
N LEU A 241 44.88 -0.55 -3.19
CA LEU A 241 45.32 -0.60 -1.79
C LEU A 241 46.78 -1.01 -1.65
N ARG A 242 47.21 -2.06 -2.37
CA ARG A 242 48.61 -2.49 -2.41
C ARG A 242 49.55 -1.40 -2.92
N THR A 243 49.16 -0.78 -4.03
CA THR A 243 49.92 0.30 -4.67
C THR A 243 50.08 1.51 -3.75
N PHE A 244 49.01 1.91 -3.05
CA PHE A 244 49.06 3.00 -2.08
C PHE A 244 49.98 2.66 -0.90
N ALA A 245 49.93 1.42 -0.40
CA ALA A 245 50.83 0.98 0.66
C ALA A 245 52.31 1.02 0.20
N ASP A 246 52.62 0.49 -0.97
CA ASP A 246 54.00 0.44 -1.50
C ASP A 246 54.58 1.86 -1.69
N VAL A 247 53.77 2.83 -2.15
CA VAL A 247 54.15 4.25 -2.29
C VAL A 247 54.35 4.94 -0.93
N GLN A 248 53.50 4.66 0.05
CA GLN A 248 53.56 5.29 1.38
C GLN A 248 54.73 4.77 2.22
N TYR A 249 55.13 3.50 2.03
CA TYR A 249 56.23 2.84 2.76
C TYR A 249 57.57 2.81 1.99
N GLY A 250 57.67 3.52 0.86
CA GLY A 250 58.94 3.79 0.20
C GLY A 250 59.53 2.65 -0.64
N HIS A 251 58.75 1.61 -0.96
CA HIS A 251 59.19 0.50 -1.80
C HIS A 251 58.70 0.64 -3.25
N GLN A 252 59.65 0.73 -4.19
CA GLN A 252 59.57 0.66 -5.66
C GLN A 252 58.46 1.44 -6.40
N ARG A 253 58.86 2.17 -7.45
CA ARG A 253 57.92 2.72 -8.46
C ARG A 253 57.26 1.57 -9.22
N LEU A 254 55.94 1.66 -9.41
CA LEU A 254 55.15 0.73 -10.23
C LEU A 254 55.84 0.43 -11.56
N THR A 255 55.91 -0.84 -11.90
CA THR A 255 56.41 -1.24 -13.22
C THR A 255 55.45 -0.78 -14.31
N THR A 256 55.96 -0.44 -15.50
CA THR A 256 55.11 -0.04 -16.65
C THR A 256 54.03 -1.08 -16.95
N VAL A 257 54.35 -2.35 -16.75
CA VAL A 257 53.43 -3.49 -16.91
C VAL A 257 52.28 -3.44 -15.89
N GLU A 258 52.55 -3.13 -14.62
CA GLU A 258 51.51 -2.99 -13.60
C GLU A 258 50.59 -1.78 -13.82
N ILE A 259 51.16 -0.66 -14.30
CA ILE A 259 50.36 0.51 -14.68
C ILE A 259 49.43 0.13 -15.84
N VAL A 260 49.95 -0.54 -16.86
CA VAL A 260 49.15 -1.01 -18.00
C VAL A 260 48.05 -1.97 -17.54
N TYR A 261 48.35 -2.96 -16.68
CA TYR A 261 47.33 -3.86 -16.14
C TYR A 261 46.29 -3.13 -15.29
N ASN A 262 46.67 -2.16 -14.47
CA ASN A 262 45.72 -1.40 -13.66
C ASN A 262 44.81 -0.52 -14.52
N VAL A 263 45.35 0.13 -15.56
CA VAL A 263 44.55 0.93 -16.50
C VAL A 263 43.61 0.05 -17.31
N ILE A 264 44.10 -1.06 -17.88
CA ILE A 264 43.26 -2.02 -18.62
C ILE A 264 42.16 -2.56 -17.72
N SER A 265 42.47 -2.89 -16.47
CA SER A 265 41.49 -3.48 -15.56
C SER A 265 40.50 -2.45 -15.02
N LEU A 266 40.89 -1.19 -14.86
CA LEU A 266 39.96 -0.09 -14.60
C LEU A 266 39.01 0.10 -15.78
N ILE A 267 39.52 0.06 -17.01
CA ILE A 267 38.71 0.12 -18.23
C ILE A 267 37.75 -1.06 -18.26
N ILE A 268 38.21 -2.29 -18.03
CA ILE A 268 37.36 -3.48 -17.97
C ILE A 268 36.32 -3.33 -16.86
N ALA A 269 36.69 -2.90 -15.65
CA ALA A 269 35.74 -2.72 -14.55
C ALA A 269 34.66 -1.68 -14.90
N VAL A 270 35.04 -0.53 -15.45
CA VAL A 270 34.11 0.52 -15.90
C VAL A 270 33.23 0.01 -17.04
N VAL A 271 33.82 -0.61 -18.07
CA VAL A 271 33.09 -1.15 -19.22
C VAL A 271 32.12 -2.24 -18.78
N THR A 272 32.54 -3.17 -17.93
CA THR A 272 31.68 -4.27 -17.44
C THR A 272 30.57 -3.71 -16.56
N THR A 273 30.87 -2.74 -15.69
CA THR A 273 29.86 -2.08 -14.85
C THR A 273 28.85 -1.30 -15.69
N VAL A 274 29.31 -0.51 -16.68
CA VAL A 274 28.45 0.26 -17.58
C VAL A 274 27.65 -0.67 -18.49
N ALA A 275 28.29 -1.65 -19.12
CA ALA A 275 27.63 -2.63 -19.98
C ALA A 275 26.56 -3.40 -19.21
N PHE A 276 26.85 -3.82 -17.98
CA PHE A 276 25.87 -4.53 -17.15
C PHE A 276 24.80 -3.59 -16.60
N THR A 277 25.11 -2.34 -16.27
CA THR A 277 24.11 -1.33 -15.86
C THR A 277 23.17 -1.02 -17.03
N VAL A 278 23.71 -0.85 -18.23
CA VAL A 278 22.95 -0.67 -19.47
C VAL A 278 22.14 -1.92 -19.77
N TYR A 279 22.72 -3.12 -19.64
CA TYR A 279 22.02 -4.38 -19.81
C TYR A 279 20.92 -4.56 -18.77
N ALA A 280 21.15 -4.26 -17.50
CA ALA A 280 20.15 -4.30 -16.43
C ALA A 280 19.02 -3.30 -16.70
N LYS A 281 19.34 -2.07 -17.12
CA LYS A 281 18.36 -1.05 -17.47
C LYS A 281 17.57 -1.42 -18.72
N ARG A 282 18.23 -2.01 -19.72
CA ARG A 282 17.62 -2.54 -20.94
C ARG A 282 16.79 -3.76 -20.62
N ALA A 283 17.24 -4.62 -19.72
CA ALA A 283 16.54 -5.81 -19.30
C ALA A 283 15.30 -5.47 -18.47
N LEU A 284 15.39 -4.47 -17.60
CA LEU A 284 14.24 -3.89 -16.90
C LEU A 284 13.24 -3.28 -17.89
N ARG A 285 13.73 -2.50 -18.86
CA ARG A 285 12.89 -1.96 -19.94
C ARG A 285 12.26 -3.05 -20.79
N GLU A 286 12.97 -4.12 -21.10
CA GLU A 286 12.45 -5.26 -21.83
C GLU A 286 11.48 -6.09 -20.98
N LEU A 287 11.59 -6.12 -19.65
CA LEU A 287 10.57 -6.73 -18.80
C LEU A 287 9.33 -5.83 -18.75
N GLN A 288 9.50 -4.52 -18.60
CA GLN A 288 8.41 -3.55 -18.71
C GLN A 288 7.76 -3.57 -20.11
N ASN A 289 8.56 -3.74 -21.16
CA ASN A 289 8.11 -3.79 -22.54
C ASN A 289 7.66 -5.20 -22.95
N ALA A 290 8.07 -6.27 -22.29
CA ALA A 290 7.54 -7.62 -22.50
C ALA A 290 6.23 -7.80 -21.74
N ASP A 291 6.07 -7.17 -20.57
CA ASP A 291 4.76 -7.00 -19.95
C ASP A 291 3.88 -6.13 -20.89
N ALA A 292 4.42 -5.06 -21.47
CA ALA A 292 3.67 -4.21 -22.41
C ALA A 292 3.48 -4.80 -23.83
N ASN A 293 4.34 -5.73 -24.28
CA ASN A 293 4.23 -6.42 -25.57
C ASN A 293 3.53 -7.78 -25.43
N GLU A 294 3.52 -8.44 -24.27
CA GLU A 294 2.56 -9.51 -24.00
C GLU A 294 1.16 -8.90 -23.89
N SER A 295 1.00 -7.70 -23.31
CA SER A 295 -0.20 -6.86 -23.47
C SER A 295 -0.44 -6.47 -24.94
N GLY A 296 0.59 -5.98 -25.65
CA GLY A 296 0.48 -5.43 -27.01
C GLY A 296 0.34 -6.44 -28.17
N ASP A 297 0.91 -7.64 -28.05
CA ASP A 297 0.80 -8.73 -29.03
C ASP A 297 -0.46 -9.57 -28.78
N ILE A 298 -0.97 -9.59 -27.53
CA ILE A 298 -2.36 -9.99 -27.27
C ILE A 298 -3.30 -8.94 -27.89
N GLU A 299 -3.04 -7.64 -27.80
CA GLU A 299 -3.83 -6.57 -28.46
C GLU A 299 -3.81 -6.63 -30.00
N ALA A 300 -2.68 -6.95 -30.64
CA ALA A 300 -2.59 -6.95 -32.10
C ALA A 300 -3.32 -8.13 -32.76
N CYS A 301 -3.24 -9.34 -32.17
CA CYS A 301 -3.99 -10.51 -32.63
C CYS A 301 -5.48 -10.47 -32.24
N THR A 302 -5.87 -9.64 -31.27
CA THR A 302 -7.27 -9.45 -30.85
C THR A 302 -7.95 -8.24 -31.49
N SER A 303 -7.21 -7.37 -32.18
CA SER A 303 -7.73 -6.10 -32.72
C SER A 303 -8.81 -6.25 -33.80
N GLU A 304 -8.92 -7.41 -34.47
CA GLU A 304 -10.03 -7.67 -35.39
C GLU A 304 -11.13 -8.59 -34.83
N GLU A 305 -10.93 -9.29 -33.70
CA GLU A 305 -11.90 -10.28 -33.17
C GLU A 305 -12.40 -10.05 -31.73
N MET A 306 -11.85 -9.13 -30.92
CA MET A 306 -12.45 -8.80 -29.61
C MET A 306 -12.70 -7.31 -29.40
N LYS A 307 -13.93 -6.92 -29.73
CA LYS A 307 -14.66 -5.88 -28.99
C LYS A 307 -14.84 -6.39 -27.55
N GLU A 308 -13.84 -6.32 -26.68
CA GLU A 308 -14.07 -6.73 -25.28
C GLU A 308 -15.06 -5.76 -24.63
N LYS A 309 -16.28 -6.27 -24.40
CA LYS A 309 -17.33 -5.56 -23.69
C LYS A 309 -16.87 -5.30 -22.27
N LEU A 310 -17.13 -4.10 -21.77
CA LEU A 310 -16.94 -3.70 -20.37
C LEU A 310 -17.58 -4.75 -19.45
N LYS A 311 -16.86 -5.30 -18.45
CA LYS A 311 -17.38 -6.36 -17.56
C LYS A 311 -17.63 -5.80 -16.16
N LEU A 312 -18.84 -5.98 -15.64
CA LEU A 312 -19.22 -5.62 -14.27
C LEU A 312 -19.48 -6.88 -13.44
N TYR A 313 -18.54 -7.20 -12.56
CA TYR A 313 -18.73 -8.20 -11.52
C TYR A 313 -19.57 -7.60 -10.41
N SER A 314 -20.71 -8.22 -10.11
CA SER A 314 -21.66 -7.66 -9.15
C SER A 314 -22.52 -8.74 -8.51
N TYR A 315 -23.30 -8.32 -7.54
CA TYR A 315 -24.33 -9.14 -6.93
C TYR A 315 -25.65 -8.38 -6.98
N TRP A 316 -26.76 -9.04 -7.32
CA TRP A 316 -28.05 -8.39 -7.52
C TRP A 316 -28.45 -7.52 -6.32
N ARG A 317 -28.27 -8.06 -5.11
CA ARG A 317 -28.55 -7.36 -3.84
C ARG A 317 -27.43 -6.45 -3.35
N SER A 318 -26.29 -6.28 -4.02
CA SER A 318 -25.25 -5.37 -3.55
C SER A 318 -25.66 -3.91 -3.73
N SER A 319 -25.60 -3.10 -2.65
CA SER A 319 -25.87 -1.65 -2.76
C SER A 319 -24.76 -0.94 -3.54
N CYS A 320 -23.48 -1.26 -3.29
CA CYS A 320 -22.36 -0.73 -4.07
C CYS A 320 -22.47 -1.13 -5.55
N GLY A 321 -22.89 -2.37 -5.82
CA GLY A 321 -23.16 -2.84 -7.19
C GLY A 321 -24.31 -2.07 -7.85
N HIS A 322 -25.38 -1.81 -7.10
CA HIS A 322 -26.52 -1.03 -7.58
C HIS A 322 -26.11 0.40 -8.02
N ARG A 323 -25.25 1.09 -7.25
CA ARG A 323 -24.73 2.42 -7.63
C ARG A 323 -24.06 2.41 -8.99
N VAL A 324 -23.21 1.41 -9.25
CA VAL A 324 -22.49 1.27 -10.52
C VAL A 324 -23.45 0.92 -11.66
N ARG A 325 -24.40 0.00 -11.45
CA ARG A 325 -25.41 -0.34 -12.47
C ARG A 325 -26.23 0.87 -12.91
N ILE A 326 -26.70 1.66 -11.95
CA ILE A 326 -27.41 2.91 -12.21
C ILE A 326 -26.51 3.86 -13.02
N THR A 327 -25.27 4.04 -12.58
CA THR A 327 -24.33 4.95 -13.21
C THR A 327 -24.08 4.59 -14.68
N LEU A 328 -23.84 3.31 -14.97
CA LEU A 328 -23.61 2.84 -16.33
C LEU A 328 -24.88 3.00 -17.19
N SER A 329 -26.06 2.75 -16.61
CA SER A 329 -27.34 2.93 -17.30
C SER A 329 -27.64 4.41 -17.61
N LEU A 330 -27.40 5.32 -16.66
CA LEU A 330 -27.51 6.77 -16.87
C LEU A 330 -26.54 7.28 -17.95
N LYS A 331 -25.38 6.65 -18.07
CA LYS A 331 -24.35 6.98 -19.06
C LYS A 331 -24.59 6.30 -20.41
N GLY A 332 -25.60 5.44 -20.53
CA GLY A 332 -25.84 4.64 -21.74
C GLY A 332 -24.69 3.70 -22.09
N ILE A 333 -23.91 3.25 -21.10
CA ILE A 333 -22.76 2.38 -21.30
C ILE A 333 -23.22 0.93 -21.21
N GLU A 334 -23.08 0.18 -22.31
CA GLU A 334 -23.31 -1.25 -22.32
C GLU A 334 -22.19 -2.00 -21.59
N TYR A 335 -22.56 -3.01 -20.83
CA TYR A 335 -21.61 -3.86 -20.10
C TYR A 335 -22.14 -5.29 -19.99
N GLU A 336 -21.21 -6.23 -19.91
CA GLU A 336 -21.46 -7.60 -19.52
C GLU A 336 -21.60 -7.68 -17.99
N TYR A 337 -22.74 -8.18 -17.50
CA TYR A 337 -22.97 -8.38 -16.07
C TYR A 337 -22.52 -9.78 -15.66
N ILE A 338 -21.54 -9.87 -14.76
CA ILE A 338 -21.02 -11.14 -14.26
C ILE A 338 -21.47 -11.30 -12.79
N PRO A 339 -22.35 -12.27 -12.49
CA PRO A 339 -22.84 -12.47 -11.13
C PRO A 339 -21.76 -13.09 -10.23
N VAL A 340 -21.64 -12.59 -9.01
CA VAL A 340 -20.81 -13.14 -7.93
C VAL A 340 -21.68 -13.34 -6.70
N ASN A 341 -21.95 -14.60 -6.35
CA ASN A 341 -22.88 -14.94 -5.28
C ASN A 341 -22.24 -14.79 -3.89
N LEU A 342 -22.55 -13.65 -3.25
CA LEU A 342 -22.01 -13.33 -1.92
C LEU A 342 -22.46 -14.28 -0.81
N LEU A 343 -23.61 -14.95 -0.98
CA LEU A 343 -24.12 -15.88 0.02
C LEU A 343 -23.35 -17.20 -0.01
N LYS A 344 -22.99 -17.66 -1.21
CA LYS A 344 -22.16 -18.86 -1.44
C LYS A 344 -20.67 -18.63 -1.17
N GLY A 345 -20.24 -17.37 -1.10
CA GLY A 345 -18.84 -17.04 -0.85
C GLY A 345 -17.96 -16.94 -2.10
N GLU A 346 -18.56 -16.87 -3.29
CA GLU A 346 -17.84 -16.81 -4.58
C GLU A 346 -16.89 -15.61 -4.69
N GLN A 347 -17.10 -14.57 -3.89
CA GLN A 347 -16.16 -13.45 -3.77
C GLN A 347 -14.79 -13.82 -3.18
N PHE A 348 -14.62 -15.04 -2.67
CA PHE A 348 -13.35 -15.56 -2.17
C PHE A 348 -12.73 -16.60 -3.11
N ASP A 349 -13.37 -16.89 -4.25
CA ASP A 349 -12.81 -17.79 -5.24
C ASP A 349 -11.51 -17.21 -5.80
N LEU A 350 -10.54 -18.09 -6.08
CA LEU A 350 -9.21 -17.67 -6.52
C LEU A 350 -9.25 -16.81 -7.78
N ASP A 351 -10.18 -17.08 -8.69
CA ASP A 351 -10.31 -16.32 -9.93
C ASP A 351 -10.89 -14.93 -9.70
N PHE A 352 -11.89 -14.78 -8.82
CA PHE A 352 -12.39 -13.46 -8.44
C PHE A 352 -11.38 -12.68 -7.58
N MET A 353 -10.64 -13.35 -6.70
CA MET A 353 -9.61 -12.72 -5.86
C MET A 353 -8.42 -12.17 -6.65
N LYS A 354 -8.14 -12.69 -7.85
CA LYS A 354 -7.18 -12.07 -8.79
C LYS A 354 -7.69 -10.73 -9.31
N ILE A 355 -9.01 -10.59 -9.49
CA ILE A 355 -9.67 -9.36 -9.97
C ILE A 355 -9.79 -8.35 -8.83
N ASN A 356 -10.33 -8.79 -7.69
CA ASN A 356 -10.47 -7.95 -6.50
C ASN A 356 -9.91 -8.65 -5.26
N PRO A 357 -8.66 -8.34 -4.86
CA PRO A 357 -8.04 -8.90 -3.67
C PRO A 357 -8.75 -8.58 -2.34
N MET A 358 -9.63 -7.58 -2.32
CA MET A 358 -10.47 -7.30 -1.15
C MET A 358 -11.64 -8.28 -1.00
N GLY A 359 -11.93 -9.10 -2.01
CA GLY A 359 -13.05 -10.05 -1.98
C GLY A 359 -14.41 -9.36 -1.84
N THR A 360 -14.59 -8.21 -2.51
CA THR A 360 -15.82 -7.41 -2.46
C THR A 360 -16.40 -7.19 -3.86
N VAL A 361 -17.68 -6.81 -3.94
CA VAL A 361 -18.31 -6.37 -5.18
C VAL A 361 -18.84 -4.94 -5.01
N PRO A 362 -18.83 -4.10 -6.06
CA PRO A 362 -18.56 -4.42 -7.47
C PRO A 362 -17.07 -4.42 -7.85
N ALA A 363 -16.75 -5.06 -8.97
CA ALA A 363 -15.52 -4.83 -9.71
C ALA A 363 -15.86 -4.56 -11.18
N LEU A 364 -15.33 -3.47 -11.73
CA LEU A 364 -15.47 -3.09 -13.13
C LEU A 364 -14.14 -3.35 -13.84
N VAL A 365 -14.17 -4.18 -14.89
CA VAL A 365 -13.04 -4.45 -15.77
C VAL A 365 -13.28 -3.73 -17.08
N ASP A 366 -12.44 -2.73 -17.36
CA ASP A 366 -12.46 -1.88 -18.55
C ASP A 366 -11.14 -2.06 -19.31
N GLY A 367 -11.12 -3.02 -20.23
CA GLY A 367 -9.87 -3.51 -20.84
C GLY A 367 -8.90 -4.01 -19.77
N GLU A 368 -7.70 -3.46 -19.76
CA GLU A 368 -6.66 -3.79 -18.77
C GLU A 368 -6.90 -3.16 -17.38
N VAL A 369 -7.81 -2.18 -17.27
CA VAL A 369 -8.02 -1.43 -16.04
C VAL A 369 -9.12 -2.09 -15.21
N VAL A 370 -8.76 -2.50 -13.98
CA VAL A 370 -9.71 -3.04 -13.00
C VAL A 370 -9.92 -2.05 -11.87
N ILE A 371 -11.18 -1.68 -11.62
CA ILE A 371 -11.56 -0.80 -10.51
C ILE A 371 -12.57 -1.52 -9.62
N THR A 372 -12.27 -1.59 -8.33
CA THR A 372 -13.00 -2.43 -7.37
C THR A 372 -13.74 -1.63 -6.29
N ASP A 373 -13.75 -0.30 -6.42
CA ASP A 373 -14.44 0.60 -5.50
C ASP A 373 -15.56 1.36 -6.23
N SER A 374 -16.79 1.27 -5.69
CA SER A 374 -17.96 1.89 -6.34
C SER A 374 -17.85 3.40 -6.47
N PHE A 375 -17.21 4.09 -5.52
CA PHE A 375 -17.02 5.53 -5.60
C PHE A 375 -16.01 5.87 -6.70
N ALA A 376 -14.87 5.18 -6.73
CA ALA A 376 -13.86 5.35 -7.77
C ALA A 376 -14.41 5.06 -9.18
N ILE A 377 -15.19 3.99 -9.34
CA ILE A 377 -15.84 3.65 -10.62
C ILE A 377 -16.73 4.82 -11.09
N ILE A 378 -17.57 5.35 -10.21
CA ILE A 378 -18.49 6.44 -10.57
C ILE A 378 -17.72 7.71 -10.90
N MET A 379 -16.66 8.00 -10.14
CA MET A 379 -15.81 9.16 -10.40
C MET A 379 -15.06 9.05 -11.72
N MET A 380 -14.56 7.87 -12.09
CA MET A 380 -13.95 7.67 -13.41
C MET A 380 -14.95 7.92 -14.55
N ARG A 381 -16.23 7.62 -14.32
CA ARG A 381 -17.32 7.85 -15.29
C ARG A 381 -18.00 9.22 -15.13
N SER A 382 -17.45 10.13 -14.33
CA SER A 382 -18.05 11.46 -14.13
C SER A 382 -18.07 12.31 -15.41
N ASN A 383 -17.16 12.04 -16.35
CA ASN A 383 -17.08 12.62 -17.69
C ASN A 383 -17.23 11.50 -18.75
N PRO A 384 -17.85 11.68 -19.94
CA PRO A 384 -18.62 12.82 -20.48
C PRO A 384 -20.14 12.75 -20.14
N GLU A 385 -21.01 13.49 -20.82
CA GLU A 385 -22.45 13.68 -20.52
C GLU A 385 -23.27 12.39 -20.23
N PRO A 386 -24.26 12.42 -19.30
CA PRO A 386 -24.63 13.54 -18.42
C PRO A 386 -23.64 13.71 -17.26
N PRO A 387 -23.33 14.93 -16.79
CA PRO A 387 -22.40 15.15 -15.68
C PRO A 387 -22.93 14.50 -14.38
N LEU A 388 -22.07 13.80 -13.66
CA LEU A 388 -22.43 13.22 -12.35
C LEU A 388 -22.14 14.16 -11.18
N LEU A 389 -21.64 15.37 -11.46
CA LEU A 389 -21.34 16.37 -10.45
C LEU A 389 -21.76 17.76 -10.94
N PRO A 390 -22.30 18.61 -10.04
CA PRO A 390 -22.66 19.97 -10.39
C PRO A 390 -21.40 20.80 -10.72
N ARG A 391 -21.59 21.84 -11.53
CA ARG A 391 -20.53 22.82 -11.84
C ARG A 391 -20.15 23.68 -10.62
N ASP A 392 -21.15 24.05 -9.81
CA ASP A 392 -20.94 24.81 -8.59
C ASP A 392 -20.11 24.02 -7.57
N LEU A 393 -19.08 24.68 -7.02
CA LEU A 393 -18.12 24.03 -6.12
C LEU A 393 -18.74 23.66 -4.77
N HIS A 394 -19.64 24.47 -4.23
CA HIS A 394 -20.28 24.21 -2.94
C HIS A 394 -21.26 23.03 -3.05
N LYS A 395 -22.09 23.00 -4.10
CA LYS A 395 -22.95 21.85 -4.39
C LYS A 395 -22.15 20.59 -4.71
N ARG A 396 -20.98 20.72 -5.33
CA ARG A 396 -20.07 19.59 -5.58
C ARG A 396 -19.50 19.04 -4.29
N ALA A 397 -19.09 19.91 -3.37
CA ALA A 397 -18.65 19.51 -2.03
C ALA A 397 -19.78 18.80 -1.26
N LEU A 398 -21.01 19.29 -1.33
CA LEU A 398 -22.18 18.63 -0.74
C LEU A 398 -22.40 17.23 -1.32
N ASN A 399 -22.29 17.07 -2.64
CA ASN A 399 -22.39 15.77 -3.30
C ASN A 399 -21.33 14.78 -2.82
N TYR A 400 -20.08 15.22 -2.68
CA TYR A 400 -19.01 14.40 -2.09
C TYR A 400 -19.29 14.07 -0.63
N GLN A 401 -19.82 15.01 0.15
CA GLN A 401 -20.14 14.79 1.56
C GLN A 401 -21.24 13.74 1.73
N VAL A 402 -22.32 13.81 0.96
CA VAL A 402 -23.41 12.82 0.96
C VAL A 402 -22.89 11.44 0.57
N ALA A 403 -22.15 11.36 -0.54
CA ALA A 403 -21.58 10.10 -1.00
C ALA A 403 -20.59 9.51 0.02
N SER A 404 -19.78 10.35 0.68
CA SER A 404 -18.85 9.96 1.74
C SER A 404 -19.56 9.45 3.00
N ILE A 405 -20.62 10.13 3.47
CA ILE A 405 -21.42 9.66 4.61
C ILE A 405 -21.96 8.26 4.34
N ILE A 406 -22.46 8.02 3.12
CA ILE A 406 -23.02 6.73 2.75
C ILE A 406 -21.91 5.67 2.55
N SER A 407 -20.80 6.02 1.90
CA SER A 407 -19.73 5.08 1.55
C SER A 407 -18.82 4.70 2.72
N SER A 408 -18.69 5.58 3.72
CA SER A 408 -17.82 5.38 4.88
C SER A 408 -18.59 5.22 6.20
N GLY A 409 -19.66 6.01 6.39
CA GLY A 409 -20.39 6.08 7.66
C GLY A 409 -21.60 5.14 7.76
N ILE A 410 -22.12 4.64 6.64
CA ILE A 410 -23.29 3.74 6.62
C ILE A 410 -22.93 2.39 6.03
N GLN A 411 -22.60 2.34 4.73
CA GLN A 411 -22.52 1.08 3.98
C GLN A 411 -21.53 0.05 4.57
N PRO A 412 -20.31 0.42 5.02
CA PRO A 412 -19.38 -0.55 5.60
C PRO A 412 -19.90 -1.20 6.88
N HIS A 413 -20.70 -0.46 7.67
CA HIS A 413 -21.26 -0.94 8.93
C HIS A 413 -22.43 -1.91 8.74
N GLN A 414 -23.07 -1.91 7.57
CA GLN A 414 -24.18 -2.81 7.21
C GLN A 414 -23.79 -3.79 6.08
N ASN A 415 -22.50 -3.94 5.77
CA ASN A 415 -22.07 -4.87 4.75
C ASN A 415 -22.15 -6.32 5.25
N LEU A 416 -22.17 -7.30 4.33
CA LEU A 416 -22.37 -8.70 4.69
C LEU A 416 -21.26 -9.25 5.61
N ALA A 417 -20.01 -8.83 5.42
CA ALA A 417 -18.88 -9.30 6.20
C ALA A 417 -18.99 -8.87 7.68
N VAL A 418 -19.29 -7.59 7.92
CA VAL A 418 -19.46 -7.04 9.26
C VAL A 418 -20.69 -7.63 9.93
N ILE A 419 -21.81 -7.72 9.21
CA ILE A 419 -23.05 -8.30 9.73
C ILE A 419 -22.85 -9.77 10.14
N ARG A 420 -22.17 -10.57 9.32
CA ARG A 420 -21.84 -11.97 9.65
C ARG A 420 -20.92 -12.07 10.86
N TYR A 421 -19.90 -11.20 10.93
CA TYR A 421 -18.98 -11.17 12.07
C TYR A 421 -19.70 -10.83 13.39
N ILE A 422 -20.59 -9.84 13.38
CA ILE A 422 -21.39 -9.50 14.56
C ILE A 422 -22.30 -10.68 14.94
N GLU A 423 -23.01 -11.25 13.97
CA GLU A 423 -23.88 -12.41 14.19
C GLU A 423 -23.14 -13.61 14.79
N GLU A 424 -21.89 -13.86 14.37
CA GLU A 424 -21.04 -14.92 14.92
C GLU A 424 -20.59 -14.64 16.36
N LYS A 425 -20.32 -13.37 16.70
CA LYS A 425 -19.79 -12.98 18.03
C LYS A 425 -20.88 -12.69 19.06
N THR A 426 -22.08 -12.36 18.61
CA THR A 426 -23.20 -11.98 19.48
C THR A 426 -24.45 -12.80 19.16
N ASN A 427 -25.53 -12.16 18.72
CA ASN A 427 -26.79 -12.78 18.32
C ASN A 427 -27.47 -11.97 17.19
N GLY A 428 -28.59 -12.49 16.67
CA GLY A 428 -29.33 -11.86 15.57
C GLY A 428 -29.97 -10.50 15.92
N GLU A 429 -30.27 -10.23 17.20
CA GLU A 429 -30.90 -8.97 17.64
C GLU A 429 -29.88 -7.82 17.66
N GLU A 430 -28.69 -8.07 18.22
CA GLU A 430 -27.58 -7.10 18.24
C GLU A 430 -27.14 -6.70 16.83
N LYS A 431 -27.15 -7.66 15.89
CA LYS A 431 -26.93 -7.42 14.46
C LYS A 431 -27.91 -6.40 13.88
N ILE A 432 -29.20 -6.54 14.20
CA ILE A 432 -30.25 -5.62 13.72
C ILE A 432 -30.08 -4.25 14.39
N ALA A 433 -29.85 -4.21 15.71
CA ALA A 433 -29.63 -2.98 16.46
C ALA A 433 -28.43 -2.19 15.91
N TRP A 434 -27.32 -2.86 15.60
CA TRP A 434 -26.14 -2.27 14.98
C TRP A 434 -26.44 -1.62 13.63
N VAL A 435 -27.08 -2.37 12.73
CA VAL A 435 -27.44 -1.88 11.39
C VAL A 435 -28.38 -0.68 11.49
N ASN A 436 -29.41 -0.78 12.34
CA ASN A 436 -30.37 0.30 12.57
C ASN A 436 -29.69 1.56 13.11
N ASN A 437 -28.74 1.42 14.05
CA ASN A 437 -28.01 2.56 14.61
C ASN A 437 -27.15 3.26 13.54
N ALA A 438 -26.40 2.50 12.74
CA ALA A 438 -25.56 3.06 11.67
C ALA A 438 -26.40 3.80 10.62
N ILE A 439 -27.52 3.21 10.21
CA ILE A 439 -28.43 3.82 9.22
C ILE A 439 -29.13 5.04 9.80
N ARG A 440 -29.68 4.96 11.03
CA ARG A 440 -30.32 6.10 11.71
C ARG A 440 -29.37 7.28 11.81
N LYS A 441 -28.15 7.09 12.31
CA LYS A 441 -27.15 8.15 12.43
C LYS A 441 -26.85 8.80 11.08
N GLY A 442 -26.66 7.98 10.05
CA GLY A 442 -26.42 8.48 8.70
C GLY A 442 -27.62 9.22 8.11
N TYR A 443 -28.83 8.69 8.25
CA TYR A 443 -30.05 9.29 7.71
C TYR A 443 -30.39 10.61 8.40
N THR A 444 -30.25 10.69 9.73
CA THR A 444 -30.41 11.96 10.46
C THR A 444 -29.44 13.02 9.93
N ALA A 445 -28.18 12.67 9.70
CA ALA A 445 -27.20 13.62 9.15
C ALA A 445 -27.55 14.04 7.73
N LEU A 446 -27.93 13.09 6.86
CA LEU A 446 -28.30 13.37 5.47
C LEU A 446 -29.58 14.22 5.36
N GLU A 447 -30.58 13.96 6.20
CA GLU A 447 -31.82 14.73 6.26
C GLU A 447 -31.52 16.21 6.57
N ILE A 448 -30.72 16.46 7.62
CA ILE A 448 -30.33 17.83 8.01
C ILE A 448 -29.51 18.51 6.91
N LEU A 449 -28.61 17.78 6.25
CA LEU A 449 -27.76 18.35 5.20
C LEU A 449 -28.52 18.69 3.91
N LEU A 450 -29.58 17.94 3.59
CA LEU A 450 -30.27 18.04 2.30
C LEU A 450 -31.56 18.86 2.34
N VAL A 451 -32.16 19.08 3.52
CA VAL A 451 -33.47 19.74 3.67
C VAL A 451 -33.57 21.09 2.94
N ASN A 452 -32.48 21.87 2.90
CA ASN A 452 -32.45 23.19 2.26
C ASN A 452 -31.89 23.18 0.82
N CYS A 453 -31.51 22.01 0.31
CA CYS A 453 -30.88 21.84 -1.01
C CYS A 453 -31.69 20.96 -1.96
N VAL A 454 -32.67 20.22 -1.44
CA VAL A 454 -33.48 19.28 -2.20
C VAL A 454 -34.36 20.00 -3.23
N GLY A 455 -34.29 19.54 -4.47
CA GLY A 455 -35.21 19.94 -5.55
C GLY A 455 -36.14 18.77 -5.89
N LYS A 456 -36.16 18.38 -7.17
CA LYS A 456 -36.65 17.06 -7.61
C LYS A 456 -35.75 15.92 -7.10
N TYR A 457 -34.44 16.14 -7.03
CA TYR A 457 -33.43 15.22 -6.55
C TYR A 457 -32.64 15.85 -5.38
N ALA A 458 -31.66 15.14 -4.82
CA ALA A 458 -31.01 15.48 -3.56
C ALA A 458 -30.38 16.87 -3.53
N THR A 459 -29.83 17.36 -4.65
CA THR A 459 -29.11 18.65 -4.71
C THR A 459 -29.62 19.60 -5.79
N GLY A 460 -30.88 19.43 -6.21
CA GLY A 460 -31.55 20.26 -7.23
C GLY A 460 -32.44 19.42 -8.13
N ASP A 461 -32.55 19.81 -9.40
CA ASP A 461 -33.43 19.14 -10.38
C ASP A 461 -32.69 18.22 -11.37
N GLU A 462 -31.38 18.07 -11.18
CA GLU A 462 -30.51 17.15 -11.93
C GLU A 462 -29.99 16.02 -11.04
N ILE A 463 -29.71 14.86 -11.64
CA ILE A 463 -29.17 13.69 -10.95
C ILE A 463 -27.65 13.81 -10.87
N TYR A 464 -27.12 13.79 -9.66
CA TYR A 464 -25.68 13.83 -9.38
C TYR A 464 -25.26 12.69 -8.45
N LEU A 465 -23.98 12.72 -8.06
CA LEU A 465 -23.33 11.71 -7.21
C LEU A 465 -24.12 11.41 -5.93
N ALA A 466 -24.68 12.42 -5.26
CA ALA A 466 -25.50 12.22 -4.06
C ALA A 466 -26.66 11.25 -4.31
N ASP A 467 -27.36 11.42 -5.42
CA ASP A 467 -28.54 10.65 -5.80
C ASP A 467 -28.20 9.18 -6.04
N LEU A 468 -27.08 8.92 -6.74
CA LEU A 468 -26.58 7.57 -7.02
C LEU A 468 -26.30 6.78 -5.74
N PHE A 469 -25.80 7.45 -4.70
CA PHE A 469 -25.53 6.83 -3.41
C PHE A 469 -26.79 6.68 -2.57
N LEU A 470 -27.66 7.70 -2.56
CA LEU A 470 -28.90 7.73 -1.79
C LEU A 470 -29.87 6.64 -2.23
N VAL A 471 -30.17 6.56 -3.52
CA VAL A 471 -31.12 5.57 -4.06
C VAL A 471 -30.71 4.14 -3.70
N ALA A 472 -29.43 3.79 -3.85
CA ALA A 472 -28.92 2.47 -3.55
C ALA A 472 -28.93 2.17 -2.05
N GLN A 473 -28.73 3.18 -1.22
CA GLN A 473 -28.77 3.08 0.24
C GLN A 473 -30.21 2.90 0.76
N VAL A 474 -31.14 3.77 0.35
CA VAL A 474 -32.54 3.74 0.78
C VAL A 474 -33.22 2.46 0.31
N HIS A 475 -33.09 2.11 -0.96
CA HIS A 475 -33.62 0.86 -1.51
C HIS A 475 -33.10 -0.37 -0.76
N GLY A 476 -31.79 -0.42 -0.50
CA GLY A 476 -31.15 -1.50 0.23
C GLY A 476 -31.65 -1.62 1.66
N ALA A 477 -31.81 -0.50 2.36
CA ALA A 477 -32.31 -0.46 3.73
C ALA A 477 -33.76 -0.95 3.85
N MET A 478 -34.64 -0.50 2.95
CA MET A 478 -36.05 -0.90 2.94
C MET A 478 -36.20 -2.39 2.62
N ILE A 479 -35.53 -2.89 1.58
CA ILE A 479 -35.71 -4.29 1.14
C ILE A 479 -35.06 -5.27 2.11
N LYS A 480 -33.82 -4.99 2.56
CA LYS A 480 -33.04 -5.95 3.35
C LYS A 480 -33.30 -5.87 4.84
N PHE A 481 -33.45 -4.66 5.36
CA PHE A 481 -33.51 -4.40 6.80
C PHE A 481 -34.88 -3.92 7.25
N LYS A 482 -35.84 -3.75 6.32
CA LYS A 482 -37.21 -3.30 6.61
C LYS A 482 -37.24 -1.97 7.39
N ILE A 483 -36.26 -1.11 7.12
CA ILE A 483 -36.16 0.20 7.76
C ILE A 483 -37.12 1.16 7.06
N ASP A 484 -37.93 1.83 7.87
CA ASP A 484 -38.82 2.89 7.44
C ASP A 484 -38.03 4.18 7.14
N VAL A 485 -38.30 4.76 5.96
CA VAL A 485 -37.70 6.02 5.53
C VAL A 485 -38.63 7.21 5.75
N GLU A 486 -39.92 6.99 6.05
CA GLU A 486 -40.93 8.05 6.27
C GLU A 486 -40.52 9.11 7.32
N PRO A 487 -39.81 8.77 8.42
CA PRO A 487 -39.34 9.79 9.37
C PRO A 487 -38.34 10.80 8.76
N TYR A 488 -37.76 10.48 7.60
CA TYR A 488 -36.78 11.30 6.88
C TYR A 488 -37.42 11.82 5.59
N GLN A 489 -38.27 12.84 5.73
CA GLN A 489 -39.13 13.34 4.65
C GLN A 489 -38.35 13.74 3.39
N THR A 490 -37.16 14.33 3.54
CA THR A 490 -36.28 14.70 2.43
C THR A 490 -35.78 13.46 1.69
N LEU A 491 -35.30 12.46 2.44
CA LEU A 491 -34.81 11.21 1.85
C LEU A 491 -35.95 10.40 1.20
N ALA A 492 -37.13 10.36 1.83
CA ALA A 492 -38.32 9.71 1.31
C ALA A 492 -38.76 10.36 -0.01
N LYS A 493 -38.86 11.70 -0.06
CA LYS A 493 -39.17 12.45 -1.29
C LYS A 493 -38.19 12.17 -2.42
N CYS A 494 -36.88 12.16 -2.12
CA CYS A 494 -35.86 11.82 -3.11
C CYS A 494 -36.07 10.39 -3.63
N TYR A 495 -36.32 9.43 -2.73
CA TYR A 495 -36.53 8.04 -3.09
C TYR A 495 -37.76 7.82 -3.98
N GLU A 496 -38.87 8.49 -3.68
CA GLU A 496 -40.05 8.49 -4.55
C GLU A 496 -39.72 9.02 -5.95
N SER A 497 -38.98 10.12 -6.03
CA SER A 497 -38.56 10.71 -7.32
C SER A 497 -37.63 9.77 -8.12
N TYR A 498 -36.83 8.93 -7.46
CA TYR A 498 -36.01 7.94 -8.15
C TYR A 498 -36.83 6.76 -8.70
N LYS A 499 -37.92 6.35 -8.05
CA LYS A 499 -38.73 5.24 -8.55
C LYS A 499 -39.39 5.54 -9.90
N GLU A 500 -39.59 6.81 -10.23
CA GLU A 500 -40.21 7.23 -11.49
C GLU A 500 -39.28 7.13 -12.71
N LEU A 501 -37.97 6.91 -12.54
CA LEU A 501 -37.05 6.86 -13.68
C LEU A 501 -36.81 5.42 -14.14
N SER A 502 -37.02 5.19 -15.43
CA SER A 502 -36.78 3.89 -16.10
C SER A 502 -35.38 3.35 -15.85
N VAL A 503 -34.37 4.22 -15.83
CA VAL A 503 -32.97 3.87 -15.57
C VAL A 503 -32.79 3.22 -14.19
N PHE A 504 -33.57 3.66 -13.18
CA PHE A 504 -33.56 3.05 -11.87
C PHE A 504 -34.28 1.70 -11.88
N GLU A 505 -35.44 1.59 -12.51
CA GLU A 505 -36.14 0.30 -12.65
C GLU A 505 -35.32 -0.77 -13.37
N ASP A 506 -34.52 -0.38 -14.37
CA ASP A 506 -33.67 -1.31 -15.10
C ASP A 506 -32.45 -1.72 -14.27
N ALA A 507 -31.92 -0.84 -13.41
CA ALA A 507 -30.79 -1.15 -12.54
C ALA A 507 -31.17 -1.95 -11.27
N VAL A 508 -32.48 -2.05 -10.96
CA VAL A 508 -33.01 -2.75 -9.79
C VAL A 508 -32.67 -4.24 -9.80
N ALA A 509 -32.43 -4.73 -8.59
CA ALA A 509 -31.93 -6.07 -8.31
C ALA A 509 -32.81 -7.19 -8.92
N ALA A 510 -34.14 -7.03 -8.97
CA ALA A 510 -35.09 -8.07 -9.38
C ALA A 510 -34.97 -8.50 -10.86
N LYS A 511 -34.47 -7.65 -11.76
CA LYS A 511 -34.31 -7.96 -13.19
C LYS A 511 -32.98 -8.66 -13.53
N ARG A 512 -32.16 -9.02 -12.54
CA ARG A 512 -30.81 -9.56 -12.76
C ARG A 512 -30.83 -11.10 -12.86
N PRO A 513 -29.92 -11.71 -13.63
CA PRO A 513 -29.91 -13.16 -13.85
C PRO A 513 -29.70 -13.96 -12.54
N ASP A 514 -29.11 -13.34 -11.52
CA ASP A 514 -28.88 -13.93 -10.20
C ASP A 514 -29.97 -13.61 -9.16
N ALA A 515 -31.05 -12.93 -9.53
CA ALA A 515 -32.19 -12.69 -8.65
C ALA A 515 -33.07 -13.96 -8.54
N PRO A 516 -33.50 -14.37 -7.32
CA PRO A 516 -34.43 -15.49 -7.15
C PRO A 516 -35.79 -15.20 -7.81
N ALA A 517 -36.34 -16.18 -8.53
CA ALA A 517 -37.62 -16.07 -9.25
C ALA A 517 -38.84 -15.75 -8.35
N LEU A 518 -38.72 -15.90 -7.04
CA LEU A 518 -39.77 -15.65 -6.03
C LEU A 518 -39.81 -14.20 -5.49
N MET A 519 -38.96 -13.29 -6.02
CA MET A 519 -38.89 -11.89 -5.58
C MET A 519 -39.03 -10.86 -6.72
N ILE A 520 -39.56 -11.28 -7.88
CA ILE A 520 -39.90 -10.39 -9.01
C ILE A 520 -41.32 -9.86 -8.81
#